data_AF-J0QB27-F1
#
_entry.id   AF-J0QB27-F1
#
_cell.length_a   1.000
_cell.length_b   1.000
_cell.length_c   1.000
_cell.angle_alpha   90.00
_cell.angle_beta   90.00
_cell.angle_gamma   90.00
#
_symmetry.space_group_name_H-M   'P 1'
#
loop_
_entity.id
_entity.type
_entity.pdbx_description
1 polymer ?
#
loop_
_entity_poly.entity_id
_entity_poly.type
_entity_poly.pdbx_seq_one_letter_code
_entity_poly.pdbx_strand_id
1 'polypeptide(L)'
;MRSWNYKHANKNFKPKVWTNSMLLENGLLAVLEALKTLENRSRSQIIERLIIFFIETQKGQSDETAWKKSQRAYKRTLINQAQKNKLKRKQLERIRKNQKKKQNQFNSNRAFSYFERS
;
A
#
# COMPACT_ATOMS: atom_id res chain seq x y z
N MET A 1 12.68 -31.70 14.47
CA MET A 1 12.37 -30.44 13.74
C MET A 1 12.14 -29.33 14.76
N ARG A 2 12.92 -28.24 14.75
CA ARG A 2 12.68 -27.09 15.65
C ARG A 2 11.57 -26.22 15.05
N SER A 3 10.51 -25.96 15.81
CA SER A 3 9.45 -25.02 15.44
C SER A 3 10.02 -23.59 15.41
N TRP A 4 10.05 -22.98 14.23
CA TRP A 4 10.38 -21.56 14.09
C TRP A 4 9.17 -20.73 14.51
N ASN A 5 9.10 -20.39 15.80
CA ASN A 5 8.10 -19.45 16.31
C ASN A 5 8.51 -18.03 15.89
N TYR A 6 7.97 -17.56 14.76
CA TYR A 6 8.16 -16.20 14.28
C TYR A 6 7.69 -15.19 15.34
N LYS A 7 8.61 -14.43 15.92
CA LYS A 7 8.31 -13.31 16.83
C LYS A 7 8.18 -12.03 16.00
N HIS A 8 6.95 -11.57 15.81
CA HIS A 8 6.71 -10.28 15.16
C HIS A 8 7.25 -9.13 16.02
N ALA A 9 7.93 -8.15 15.42
CA ALA A 9 8.57 -7.03 16.14
C ALA A 9 7.59 -6.10 16.89
N ASN A 10 6.29 -6.17 16.59
CA ASN A 10 5.25 -5.36 17.22
C ASN A 10 4.25 -6.27 17.95
N LYS A 11 4.28 -6.26 19.28
CA LYS A 11 3.40 -7.08 20.14
C LYS A 11 1.90 -6.77 19.97
N ASN A 12 1.55 -5.57 19.48
CA ASN A 12 0.17 -5.11 19.34
C ASN A 12 -0.36 -5.20 17.89
N PHE A 13 0.25 -6.01 17.04
CA PHE A 13 -0.19 -6.18 15.66
C PHE A 13 -1.54 -6.92 15.61
N LYS A 14 -2.64 -6.18 15.52
CA LYS A 14 -3.94 -6.75 15.13
C LYS A 14 -3.90 -7.00 13.62
N PRO A 15 -3.99 -8.25 13.12
CA PRO A 15 -3.96 -8.52 11.69
C PRO A 15 -5.25 -7.98 11.06
N LYS A 16 -5.18 -6.77 10.50
CA LYS A 16 -6.33 -6.10 9.85
C LYS A 16 -6.54 -6.56 8.40
N VAL A 17 -5.66 -7.43 7.92
CA VAL A 17 -5.62 -8.04 6.59
C VAL A 17 -5.08 -9.45 6.82
N TRP A 18 -5.68 -10.48 6.20
CA TRP A 18 -5.08 -11.81 6.14
C TRP A 18 -3.75 -11.70 5.37
N THR A 19 -2.70 -11.37 6.12
CA THR A 19 -1.33 -11.29 5.62
C THR A 19 -0.77 -12.68 5.81
N ASN A 20 -1.07 -13.56 4.86
CA ASN A 20 -0.49 -14.89 4.84
C ASN A 20 1.01 -14.70 4.57
N SER A 21 1.81 -14.80 5.64
CA SER A 21 3.26 -14.85 5.52
C SER A 21 3.63 -16.19 4.91
N MET A 22 4.42 -16.17 3.84
CA MET A 22 4.95 -17.37 3.21
C MET A 22 6.41 -17.51 3.63
N LEU A 23 6.77 -18.68 4.17
CA LEU A 23 8.16 -19.04 4.39
C LEU A 23 8.72 -19.61 3.09
N LEU A 24 9.83 -19.05 2.63
CA LEU A 24 10.52 -19.47 1.41
C LEU A 24 11.95 -19.86 1.77
N GLU A 25 12.47 -20.83 1.03
CA GLU A 25 13.88 -21.21 1.11
C GLU A 25 14.80 -20.04 0.78
N ASN A 26 15.97 -20.02 1.42
CA ASN A 26 16.94 -18.93 1.28
C ASN A 26 17.34 -18.68 -0.18
N GLY A 27 17.43 -19.74 -1.00
CA GLY A 27 17.72 -19.61 -2.43
C GLY A 27 16.66 -18.82 -3.20
N LEU A 28 15.37 -19.09 -2.95
CA LEU A 28 14.28 -18.33 -3.56
C LEU A 28 14.25 -16.88 -3.07
N LEU A 29 14.57 -16.64 -1.80
CA LEU A 29 14.68 -15.29 -1.26
C LEU A 29 15.79 -14.49 -1.95
N ALA A 30 16.94 -15.10 -2.24
CA ALA A 30 18.04 -14.46 -2.96
C ALA A 30 17.64 -14.10 -4.40
N VAL A 31 16.95 -15.00 -5.10
CA VAL A 31 16.42 -14.74 -6.45
C VAL A 31 15.42 -13.58 -6.43
N LEU A 32 14.49 -13.57 -5.48
CA LEU A 32 13.52 -12.47 -5.34
C LEU A 32 14.17 -11.13 -5.01
N GLU A 33 15.28 -11.13 -4.27
CA GLU A 33 16.04 -9.91 -3.98
C GLU A 33 16.75 -9.38 -5.23
N ALA A 34 17.36 -10.26 -6.04
CA ALA A 34 17.94 -9.90 -7.32
C ALA A 34 16.87 -9.34 -8.29
N LEU A 35 15.72 -10.00 -8.40
CA LEU A 35 14.60 -9.52 -9.22
C LEU A 35 14.05 -8.18 -8.73
N LYS A 36 14.00 -7.97 -7.41
CA LYS A 36 13.64 -6.68 -6.82
C LYS A 36 14.57 -5.57 -7.29
N THR A 37 15.88 -5.82 -7.33
CA THR A 37 16.86 -4.82 -7.81
C THR A 37 16.72 -4.55 -9.31
N LEU A 38 16.50 -5.59 -10.12
CA LEU A 38 16.38 -5.45 -11.57
C LEU A 38 15.10 -4.70 -11.98
N GLU A 39 13.98 -4.99 -11.34
CA GLU A 39 12.68 -4.39 -11.69
C GLU A 39 12.37 -3.12 -10.89
N ASN A 40 13.16 -2.83 -9.86
CA ASN A 40 12.91 -1.80 -8.86
C ASN A 40 11.52 -1.96 -8.20
N ARG A 41 11.17 -3.20 -7.82
CA ARG A 41 9.85 -3.57 -7.26
C ARG A 41 9.98 -4.35 -5.96
N SER A 42 8.94 -4.29 -5.14
CA SER A 42 8.89 -5.08 -3.90
C SER A 42 8.75 -6.58 -4.19
N ARG A 43 9.33 -7.42 -3.33
CA ARG A 43 9.24 -8.90 -3.42
C ARG A 43 7.80 -9.40 -3.48
N SER A 44 6.90 -8.82 -2.68
CA SER A 44 5.47 -9.20 -2.68
C SER A 44 4.80 -8.97 -4.03
N GLN A 45 5.11 -7.86 -4.71
CA GLN A 45 4.56 -7.58 -6.03
C GLN A 45 5.07 -8.55 -7.11
N ILE A 46 6.33 -8.97 -7.00
CA ILE A 46 6.91 -9.98 -7.90
C ILE A 46 6.19 -11.32 -7.69
N ILE A 47 5.99 -11.73 -6.43
CA ILE A 47 5.27 -12.96 -6.09
C ILE A 47 3.82 -12.90 -6.58
N GLU A 48 3.08 -11.82 -6.35
CA GLU A 48 1.71 -11.67 -6.83
C GLU A 48 1.63 -11.81 -8.36
N ARG A 49 2.56 -11.21 -9.10
CA ARG A 49 2.61 -11.33 -10.56
C ARG A 49 2.92 -12.77 -11.00
N LEU A 50 3.84 -13.45 -10.32
CA LEU A 50 4.15 -14.87 -10.58
C LEU A 50 2.95 -15.78 -10.32
N ILE A 51 2.19 -15.53 -9.24
CA ILE A 51 0.97 -16.28 -8.93
C ILE A 51 -0.08 -16.07 -10.03
N ILE A 52 -0.31 -14.84 -10.47
CA ILE A 52 -1.26 -14.56 -11.57
C ILE A 52 -0.81 -15.25 -12.86
N PHE A 53 0.48 -15.19 -13.17
CA PHE A 53 1.05 -15.87 -14.32
C PHE A 53 0.79 -17.38 -14.26
N PHE A 54 1.12 -18.02 -13.14
CA PHE A 54 0.89 -19.45 -12.93
C PHE A 54 -0.59 -19.82 -13.04
N ILE A 55 -1.49 -19.02 -12.48
CA ILE A 55 -2.94 -19.26 -12.59
C ILE A 55 -3.40 -19.17 -14.06
N GLU A 56 -2.87 -18.23 -14.84
CA GLU A 56 -3.23 -18.11 -16.26
C GLU A 56 -2.67 -19.26 -17.10
N THR A 57 -1.47 -19.76 -16.81
CA THR A 57 -0.93 -20.93 -17.51
C THR A 57 -1.71 -22.20 -17.18
N GLN A 58 -2.15 -22.37 -15.92
CA GLN A 58 -3.05 -23.46 -15.52
C GLN A 58 -4.41 -23.44 -16.22
N LYS A 59 -4.85 -22.29 -16.75
CA LYS A 59 -6.06 -22.16 -17.57
C LYS A 59 -5.84 -22.58 -19.04
N GLY A 60 -4.67 -23.10 -19.39
CA GLY A 60 -4.33 -23.50 -20.76
C GLY A 60 -3.99 -22.33 -21.69
N GLN A 61 -3.64 -21.17 -21.14
CA GLN A 61 -3.13 -20.05 -21.94
C GLN A 61 -1.67 -20.29 -22.31
N SER A 62 -1.25 -19.80 -23.48
CA SER A 62 0.18 -19.81 -23.84
C SER A 62 0.99 -18.92 -22.90
N ASP A 63 2.27 -19.24 -22.70
CA ASP A 63 3.13 -18.51 -21.77
C ASP A 63 3.18 -17.00 -22.08
N GLU A 64 3.25 -16.62 -23.36
CA GLU A 64 3.25 -15.20 -23.75
C GLU A 64 1.96 -14.47 -23.37
N THR A 65 0.81 -15.14 -23.53
CA THR A 65 -0.49 -14.54 -23.24
C THR A 65 -0.71 -14.46 -21.73
N ALA A 66 -0.33 -15.48 -20.98
CA ALA A 66 -0.30 -15.48 -19.52
C ALA A 66 0.61 -14.36 -18.98
N TRP A 67 1.79 -14.17 -19.58
CA TRP A 67 2.73 -13.13 -19.19
C TRP A 67 2.17 -11.72 -19.43
N LYS A 68 1.60 -11.46 -20.61
CA LYS A 68 0.95 -10.17 -20.92
C LYS A 68 -0.20 -9.87 -19.95
N LYS A 69 -0.99 -10.88 -19.59
CA LYS A 69 -2.11 -10.74 -18.65
C LYS A 69 -1.64 -10.45 -17.23
N SER A 70 -0.61 -11.13 -16.74
CA SER A 70 -0.07 -10.89 -15.39
C SER A 70 0.47 -9.45 -15.27
N GLN A 71 1.19 -8.97 -16.29
CA GLN A 71 1.66 -7.58 -16.36
C GLN A 71 0.50 -6.57 -16.40
N ARG A 72 -0.55 -6.84 -17.17
CA ARG A 72 -1.73 -5.97 -17.27
C ARG A 72 -2.51 -5.90 -15.96
N ALA A 73 -2.75 -7.04 -15.31
CA ALA A 73 -3.42 -7.11 -14.01
C ALA A 73 -2.68 -6.26 -12.97
N TYR A 74 -1.36 -6.38 -12.95
CA TYR A 74 -0.49 -5.57 -12.09
C TYR A 74 -0.55 -4.06 -12.42
N LYS A 75 -0.49 -3.67 -13.70
CA LYS A 75 -0.62 -2.25 -14.08
C LYS A 75 -1.97 -1.65 -13.62
N ARG A 76 -3.05 -2.43 -13.68
CA ARG A 76 -4.38 -1.99 -13.22
C ARG A 76 -4.43 -1.75 -11.72
N THR A 77 -3.80 -2.60 -10.90
CA THR A 77 -3.77 -2.39 -9.44
C THR A 77 -3.03 -1.10 -9.08
N LEU A 78 -1.91 -0.80 -9.74
CA LEU A 78 -1.18 0.46 -9.56
C LEU A 78 -2.03 1.70 -9.90
N ILE A 79 -2.73 1.67 -11.05
CA ILE A 79 -3.59 2.79 -11.48
C ILE A 79 -4.72 3.00 -10.48
N ASN A 80 -5.39 1.93 -10.06
CA ASN A 80 -6.49 1.99 -9.09
C ASN A 80 -6.02 2.55 -7.73
N GLN A 81 -4.84 2.14 -7.27
CA GLN A 81 -4.25 2.64 -6.04
C GLN A 81 -3.90 4.14 -6.15
N ALA A 82 -3.35 4.57 -7.28
CA ALA A 82 -3.05 5.98 -7.56
C ALA A 82 -4.32 6.84 -7.56
N GLN A 83 -5.39 6.38 -8.21
CA GLN A 83 -6.69 7.05 -8.21
C GLN A 83 -7.26 7.16 -6.79
N LYS A 84 -7.23 6.08 -6.00
CA LYS A 84 -7.67 6.08 -4.60
C LYS A 84 -6.88 7.08 -3.75
N ASN A 85 -5.57 7.15 -3.93
CA ASN A 85 -4.71 8.10 -3.22
C ASN A 85 -5.00 9.55 -3.63
N LYS A 86 -5.26 9.82 -4.91
CA LYS A 86 -5.68 11.14 -5.41
C LYS A 86 -7.00 11.58 -4.76
N LEU A 87 -7.97 10.69 -4.63
CA LEU A 87 -9.25 10.96 -3.97
C LEU A 87 -9.05 11.29 -2.48
N LYS A 88 -8.24 10.51 -1.76
CA LYS A 88 -7.92 10.76 -0.35
C LYS A 88 -7.23 12.12 -0.14
N ARG A 89 -6.29 12.50 -1.01
CA ARG A 89 -5.62 13.81 -0.95
C ARG A 89 -6.63 14.95 -1.08
N LYS A 90 -7.53 14.89 -2.06
CA LYS A 90 -8.61 15.88 -2.22
C LYS A 90 -9.50 15.96 -0.98
N GLN A 91 -9.83 14.83 -0.35
CA GLN A 91 -10.62 14.82 0.89
C GLN A 91 -9.88 15.51 2.03
N LEU A 92 -8.59 15.23 2.23
CA LEU A 92 -7.77 15.87 3.26
C LEU A 92 -7.62 17.37 3.04
N GLU A 93 -7.45 17.81 1.78
CA GLU A 93 -7.41 19.23 1.44
C GLU A 93 -8.73 19.94 1.78
N ARG A 94 -9.88 19.31 1.51
CA ARG A 94 -11.19 19.85 1.89
C ARG A 94 -11.33 19.99 3.42
N ILE A 95 -10.90 18.96 4.16
CA ILE A 95 -10.91 19.00 5.63
C ILE A 95 -10.04 20.14 6.16
N ARG A 96 -8.80 20.28 5.64
CA ARG A 96 -7.89 21.39 6.03
C ARG A 96 -8.48 22.76 5.71
N LYS A 97 -9.10 22.94 4.54
CA LYS A 97 -9.77 24.20 4.17
C LYS A 97 -10.91 24.54 5.13
N ASN A 98 -11.74 23.55 5.49
CA ASN A 98 -12.84 23.73 6.43
C ASN A 98 -12.34 24.06 7.84
N GLN A 99 -11.29 23.39 8.32
CA GLN A 99 -10.66 23.72 9.60
C GLN A 99 -10.11 25.15 9.62
N LYS A 100 -9.40 25.56 8.55
CA LYS A 100 -8.90 26.94 8.42
C LYS A 100 -10.02 27.97 8.41
N LYS A 101 -11.14 27.68 7.72
CA LYS A 101 -12.32 28.56 7.71
C LYS A 101 -12.92 28.72 9.12
N LYS A 102 -13.08 27.62 9.86
CA LYS A 102 -13.55 27.65 11.25
C LYS A 102 -12.60 28.42 12.17
N GLN A 103 -11.29 28.23 12.03
CA GLN A 103 -10.29 28.98 12.80
C GLN A 103 -10.36 30.48 12.52
N ASN A 104 -10.48 30.87 11.25
CA ASN A 104 -10.61 32.28 10.89
C ASN A 104 -11.90 32.90 11.45
N GLN A 105 -13.01 32.17 11.40
CA GLN A 105 -14.28 32.63 11.98
C GLN A 105 -14.19 32.76 13.52
N PHE A 106 -13.51 31.82 14.18
CA PHE A 106 -13.24 31.92 15.61
C PHE A 106 -12.38 33.15 15.95
N ASN A 107 -11.33 33.39 15.16
CA ASN A 107 -10.46 34.55 15.33
C ASN A 107 -11.19 35.88 15.05
N SER A 108 -12.12 35.93 14.09
CA SER A 108 -12.91 37.14 13.79
C SER A 108 -13.99 37.41 14.84
N ASN A 109 -14.55 36.36 15.44
CA ASN A 109 -15.53 36.48 16.52
C ASN A 109 -14.89 36.71 17.89
N ARG A 110 -13.56 36.62 17.98
CA ARG A 110 -12.83 37.06 19.17
C ARG A 110 -12.90 38.58 19.18
N ALA A 111 -13.76 39.14 20.04
CA ALA A 111 -13.77 40.58 20.29
C ALA A 111 -12.32 40.99 20.59
N PHE A 112 -11.81 41.94 19.81
CA PHE A 112 -10.51 42.56 20.08
C PHE A 112 -10.70 43.33 21.39
N SER A 113 -10.48 42.69 22.52
CA SER A 113 -10.51 43.35 23.82
C SER A 113 -9.25 44.21 23.91
N TYR A 114 -9.32 45.40 23.29
CA TYR A 114 -8.41 46.52 23.57
C TYR A 114 -8.51 46.98 25.05
N PHE A 115 -9.47 46.43 25.82
CA PHE A 115 -9.77 46.77 27.20
C PHE A 115 -9.73 45.55 28.14
N GLU A 116 -8.68 44.72 28.11
CA GLU A 116 -8.42 43.84 29.25
C GLU A 116 -7.03 44.08 29.86
N ARG A 117 -7.11 44.76 31.02
CA ARG A 117 -6.19 44.84 32.17
C ARG A 117 -5.16 45.96 32.17
N SER A 118 -5.60 47.07 32.77
CA SER A 118 -4.88 47.80 33.83
C SER A 118 -4.19 46.91 34.86
#